data_AF-A0A392P385-F1
#
_entry.id   AF-A0A392P385-F1
#
_cell.length_a   1.000
_cell.length_b   1.000
_cell.length_c   1.000
_cell.angle_alpha   90.00
_cell.angle_beta   90.00
_cell.angle_gamma   90.00
#
_symmetry.space_group_name_H-M   'P 1'
#
loop_
_entity.id
_entity.type
_entity.pdbx_description
1 polymer ?
#
loop_
_entity_poly.entity_id
_entity_poly.type
_entity_poly.pdbx_seq_one_letter_code
_entity_poly.pdbx_strand_id
1 'polypeptide(L)' 'MLEAASSQFHNAVVQLIALNPGMELNTAGLDEEKEVRNGQVVTPPPEENEEDEN' A
#
# COMPACT_ATOMS: atom_id res chain seq x y z
N MET A 1 15.25 8.83 7.05
CA MET A 1 14.46 9.06 5.82
C MET A 1 13.26 8.12 5.76
N LEU A 2 13.44 6.82 5.95
CA LEU A 2 12.34 5.83 5.94
C LEU A 2 11.24 6.12 6.98
N GLU A 3 11.60 6.38 8.24
CA GLU A 3 10.62 6.71 9.29
C GLU A 3 9.80 7.97 8.97
N ALA A 4 10.46 9.00 8.45
CA ALA A 4 9.80 10.24 8.05
C ALA A 4 8.83 9.99 6.88
N ALA A 5 9.23 9.21 5.88
CA ALA A 5 8.38 8.84 4.75
C ALA A 5 7.17 7.99 5.21
N SER A 6 7.39 7.02 6.10
CA SER A 6 6.33 6.21 6.69
C SER A 6 5.33 7.06 7.49
N SER A 7 5.82 8.00 8.30
CA SER A 7 4.96 8.93 9.04
C SER A 7 4.17 9.85 8.10
N GLN A 8 4.79 10.36 7.02
CA GLN A 8 4.11 11.18 6.02
C GLN A 8 3.01 10.41 5.29
N PHE A 9 3.27 9.16 4.93
CA PHE A 9 2.28 8.27 4.32
C PHE A 9 1.07 8.08 5.24
N HIS A 10 1.28 7.73 6.51
CA HIS A 10 0.21 7.60 7.49
C HIS A 10 -0.58 8.89 7.68
N ASN A 11 0.08 10.04 7.71
CA ASN A 11 -0.59 11.33 7.79
C ASN A 11 -1.48 11.59 6.56
N ALA A 12 -1.08 11.17 5.36
CA ALA A 12 -1.90 11.29 4.16
C ALA A 12 -3.12 10.35 4.22
N VAL A 13 -2.95 9.12 4.70
CA VAL A 13 -4.05 8.16 4.90
C VAL A 13 -5.09 8.73 5.87
N VAL A 14 -4.65 9.25 7.02
CA VAL A 14 -5.55 9.87 8.02
C VAL A 14 -6.31 11.06 7.44
N GLN A 15 -5.65 11.92 6.65
CA GLN A 15 -6.31 13.03 5.97
C GLN A 15 -7.37 12.54 4.98
N LEU A 16 -7.09 11.48 4.23
CA LEU A 16 -8.04 10.91 3.28
C LEU A 16 -9.27 10.35 3.99
N ILE A 17 -9.10 9.66 5.12
CA ILE A 17 -10.23 9.19 5.95
C ILE A 17 -11.06 10.38 6.45
N ALA A 18 -10.41 11.42 6.98
CA ALA A 18 -11.09 12.58 7.54
C ALA A 18 -11.92 13.35 6.49
N LEU A 19 -11.43 13.42 5.24
CA LEU A 19 -12.13 14.10 4.15
C LEU A 19 -13.27 13.27 3.53
N ASN A 20 -13.40 11.99 3.88
CA ASN A 20 -14.42 11.08 3.35
C ASN A 20 -15.27 10.44 4.47
N PRO A 21 -15.98 11.22 5.31
CA PRO A 21 -16.65 10.73 6.53
C PRO A 21 -17.82 9.77 6.31
N GLY A 22 -18.25 9.54 5.06
CA GLY A 22 -19.32 8.60 4.69
C GLY A 22 -18.84 7.39 3.91
N MET A 23 -17.53 7.21 3.75
CA MET A 23 -16.94 6.09 3.03
C MET A 23 -16.00 5.33 3.94
N GLU A 24 -16.12 4.00 3.93
CA GLU A 24 -15.14 3.13 4.55
C GLU A 24 -14.00 2.89 3.55
N LEU A 25 -12.82 3.46 3.85
CA LEU A 25 -11.63 3.22 3.06
C LEU A 25 -10.98 1.91 3.50
N ASN A 26 -10.62 1.07 2.53
CA ASN A 26 -9.86 -0.14 2.82
C ASN A 26 -8.41 0.23 3.15
N THR A 27 -8.02 0.04 4.41
CA THR A 27 -6.67 0.27 4.92
C THR A 27 -5.92 -1.03 5.25
N ALA A 28 -6.43 -2.19 4.80
CA ALA A 28 -5.77 -3.46 5.02
C ALA A 28 -4.48 -3.56 4.20
N GLY A 29 -3.39 -3.97 4.83
CA GLY A 29 -2.11 -4.17 4.16
C GLY A 29 -1.35 -2.89 3.81
N LEU A 30 -1.63 -1.75 4.45
CA LEU A 30 -0.87 -0.50 4.26
C LEU A 30 0.61 -0.62 4.68
N ASP A 31 0.91 -1.56 5.57
CA ASP A 31 2.27 -1.87 6.03
C ASP A 31 2.92 -3.02 5.22
N GLU A 32 2.24 -3.50 4.17
CA GLU A 32 2.69 -4.58 3.30
C GLU A 32 2.90 -4.07 1.88
N GLU A 33 3.67 -4.82 1.10
CA GLU A 33 3.74 -4.59 -0.34
C GLU A 33 2.43 -5.05 -0.99
N LYS A 34 1.71 -4.08 -1.54
CA LYS A 34 0.44 -4.28 -2.25
C LYS A 34 0.44 -3.45 -3.53
N GLU A 35 -0.31 -3.92 -4.53
CA GLU A 35 -0.58 -3.16 -5.75
C GLU A 35 -2.08 -3.07 -6.03
N VAL A 36 -2.47 -2.08 -6.84
CA VAL A 36 -3.84 -1.94 -7.32
C VAL A 36 -3.95 -2.58 -8.70
N ARG A 37 -4.67 -3.70 -8.79
CA ARG A 37 -4.93 -4.42 -10.04
C ARG A 37 -6.43 -4.55 -10.23
N ASN A 38 -6.95 -4.06 -11.37
CA ASN A 38 -8.39 -4.07 -11.68
C ASN A 38 -9.26 -3.43 -10.59
N GLY A 39 -8.77 -2.38 -9.93
CA GLY A 39 -9.48 -1.69 -8.84
C GLY A 39 -9.49 -2.45 -7.51
N GLN A 40 -8.75 -3.55 -7.39
CA GLN A 40 -8.58 -4.31 -6.15
C GLN A 40 -7.15 -4.18 -5.64
N VAL A 41 -7.00 -4.09 -4.33
CA VAL A 41 -5.69 -4.16 -3.65
C VAL A 41 -5.32 -5.64 -3.55
N VAL A 42 -4.22 -6.04 -4.16
CA VAL A 42 -3.73 -7.43 -4.18
C VAL A 42 -2.27 -7.48 -3.78
N THR A 43 -1.83 -8.63 -3.25
CA THR A 43 -0.41 -8.91 -3.12
C THR A 43 0.16 -9.09 -4.54
N PRO A 44 1.24 -8.39 -4.91
CA PRO A 44 1.89 -8.63 -6.19
C PRO A 44 2.35 -10.09 -6.29
N PRO A 45 2.46 -10.66 -7.51
CA PRO A 45 3.10 -11.95 -7.67
C PRO A 45 4.52 -11.89 -7.09
N PRO A 46 5.04 -13.01 -6.54
CA PRO A 46 6.45 -13.04 -6.17
C PRO A 46 7.28 -12.65 -7.38
N GLU A 47 8.28 -11.80 -7.17
CA GLU A 47 9.24 -11.49 -8.22
C GLU A 47 9.82 -12.83 -8.71
N GLU A 48 9.79 -13.08 -10.03
CA GLU A 48 10.56 -14.18 -10.60
C GLU A 48 12.02 -13.84 -10.31
N ASN A 49 12.60 -14.49 -9.29
CA ASN A 49 14.02 -14.38 -9.04
C ASN A 49 14.71 -14.78 -10.35
N GLU A 50 15.42 -13.84 -10.99
CA GLU A 50 16.39 -14.13 -12.05
C GLU A 50 17.61 -14.89 -11.46
N GLU A 51 17.40 -15.84 -10.54
CA GLU A 51 18.43 -16.63 -9.86
C GLU A 51 18.51 -18.08 -10.37
N ASP A 52 17.89 -18.40 -11.51
CA ASP A 52 18.01 -19.69 -12.20
C ASP A 52 18.60 -19.58 -13.61
N GLU A 53 19.44 -18.58 -13.90
CA GLU A 53 20.32 -18.58 -15.08
C GLU A 53 21.81 -18.46 -14.69
N ASN A 54 22.41 -19.64 -14.43
CA ASN A 54 23.82 -20.05 -14.47
C ASN A 54 24.59 -20.23 -13.15
#